data_AF-A0A2N5I3H3-F1
#
_entry.id   AF-A0A2N5I3H3-F1
#
_cell.length_a   1.000
_cell.length_b   1.000
_cell.length_c   1.000
_cell.angle_alpha   90.00
_cell.angle_beta   90.00
_cell.angle_gamma   90.00
#
_symmetry.space_group_name_H-M   'P 1'
#
loop_
_entity.id
_entity.type
_entity.pdbx_description
1 polymer ?
#
loop_
_entity_poly.entity_id
_entity_poly.type
_entity_poly.pdbx_seq_one_letter_code
_entity_poly.pdbx_strand_id
1 'polypeptide(L)'
;MKSNKLDRKLASMPLPELNNQKRNEMYHLLEKENSKEISSRRKGDVKRSVIGVFAAAAALGLFLLLSVTAIKDTQIQQKQGEITQQTDLNESFKINGETFYGIKNKFAIRKMNGSNDPEFPAGSRGGHYVTYFWGEKDALIGKKYKMIATHEVTGESAQLYEWEIASNMNPLINADAQSGAKFGFDKEGRYRIDVTVSQQKFASFTVHAELVKESPKQQ
;
A
#
# COMPACT_ATOMS: atom_id res chain seq x y z
N MET A 1 -54.18 1.82 -2.09
CA MET A 1 -53.38 2.12 -0.88
C MET A 1 -53.21 3.63 -0.77
N LYS A 2 -53.73 4.26 0.29
CA LYS A 2 -53.58 5.71 0.50
C LYS A 2 -52.17 5.97 1.02
N SER A 3 -51.27 6.43 0.14
CA SER A 3 -49.94 6.94 0.52
C SER A 3 -50.13 8.00 1.61
N ASN A 4 -49.48 7.79 2.75
CA ASN A 4 -49.65 8.63 3.92
C ASN A 4 -49.12 10.03 3.61
N LYS A 5 -49.88 11.06 3.99
CA LYS A 5 -49.53 12.48 3.75
C LYS A 5 -48.16 12.84 4.36
N LEU A 6 -47.72 12.07 5.37
CA LEU A 6 -46.40 12.17 5.98
C LEU A 6 -45.26 11.78 5.03
N ASP A 7 -45.41 10.68 4.28
CA ASP A 7 -44.34 10.13 3.44
C ASP A 7 -44.01 11.08 2.28
N ARG A 8 -45.05 11.71 1.70
CA ARG A 8 -44.86 12.73 0.67
C ARG A 8 -44.17 13.98 1.20
N LYS A 9 -44.41 14.33 2.47
CA LYS A 9 -43.83 15.50 3.12
C LYS A 9 -42.36 15.27 3.50
N LEU A 10 -42.01 14.04 3.89
CA LEU A 10 -40.63 13.61 4.12
C LEU A 10 -39.83 13.54 2.82
N ALA A 11 -40.41 13.02 1.74
CA ALA A 11 -39.75 12.95 0.43
C ALA A 11 -39.51 14.33 -0.22
N SER A 12 -40.28 15.35 0.15
CA SER A 12 -40.14 16.72 -0.36
C SER A 12 -39.21 17.61 0.47
N MET A 13 -38.65 17.11 1.58
CA MET A 13 -37.72 17.90 2.38
C MET A 13 -36.35 17.94 1.70
N PRO A 14 -35.69 19.11 1.63
CA PRO A 14 -34.32 19.18 1.16
C PRO A 14 -33.46 18.31 2.08
N LEU A 15 -32.67 17.43 1.48
CA LEU A 15 -31.68 16.66 2.23
C LEU A 15 -30.77 17.67 2.95
N PRO A 16 -30.62 17.57 4.28
CA PRO A 16 -29.76 18.51 4.99
C PRO A 16 -28.36 18.39 4.42
N GLU A 17 -27.84 19.48 3.86
CA GLU A 17 -26.43 19.54 3.46
C GLU A 17 -25.60 19.39 4.72
N LEU A 18 -25.01 18.20 4.92
CA LEU A 18 -23.99 18.01 5.94
C LEU A 18 -22.78 18.83 5.50
N ASN A 19 -22.67 20.03 6.07
CA ASN A 19 -21.44 20.80 6.01
C ASN A 19 -20.28 19.92 6.52
N ASN A 20 -19.07 20.17 6.00
CA ASN A 20 -17.91 19.34 6.29
C ASN A 20 -17.61 19.25 7.80
N GLN A 21 -18.00 20.27 8.59
CA GLN A 21 -17.83 20.30 10.04
C GLN A 21 -18.71 19.26 10.76
N LYS A 22 -20.01 19.22 10.49
CA LYS A 22 -20.93 18.22 11.08
C LYS A 22 -20.57 16.80 10.69
N ARG A 23 -20.03 16.62 9.48
CA ARG A 23 -19.55 15.32 9.01
C ARG A 23 -18.35 14.84 9.85
N ASN A 24 -17.40 15.72 10.12
CA ASN A 24 -16.23 15.42 10.97
C ASN A 24 -16.63 15.17 12.43
N GLU A 25 -17.58 15.93 12.98
CA GLU A 25 -18.12 15.69 14.33
C GLU A 25 -18.77 14.30 14.45
N MET A 26 -19.54 13.89 13.43
CA MET A 26 -20.18 12.57 13.39
C MET A 26 -19.15 11.44 13.28
N TYR A 27 -18.08 11.62 12.50
CA TYR A 27 -16.98 10.64 12.43
C TYR A 27 -16.30 10.45 13.79
N HIS A 28 -16.02 11.53 14.52
CA HIS A 28 -15.43 11.44 15.85
C HIS A 28 -16.34 10.74 16.87
N LEU A 29 -17.66 10.92 16.78
CA LEU A 29 -18.61 10.22 17.66
C LEU A 29 -18.62 8.71 17.42
N LEU A 30 -18.60 8.27 16.15
CA LEU A 30 -18.56 6.85 15.78
C LEU A 30 -17.26 6.17 16.24
N GLU A 31 -16.13 6.86 16.13
CA GLU A 31 -14.83 6.35 16.58
C GLU A 31 -14.76 6.22 18.11
N LYS A 32 -15.38 7.15 18.84
CA LYS A 32 -15.47 7.13 20.30
C LYS A 32 -16.38 6.03 20.85
N GLU A 33 -17.43 5.66 20.11
CA GLU A 33 -18.28 4.52 20.49
C GLU A 33 -17.59 3.18 20.23
N ASN A 34 -16.92 3.04 19.08
CA ASN A 34 -16.26 1.78 18.71
C ASN A 34 -15.03 1.47 19.60
N SER A 35 -14.31 2.50 20.07
CA SER A 35 -13.18 2.34 20.98
C SER A 35 -13.56 1.90 22.40
N LYS A 36 -14.81 2.16 22.85
CA LYS A 36 -15.29 1.71 24.17
C LYS A 36 -15.60 0.21 24.21
N GLU A 37 -16.04 -0.41 23.12
CA GLU A 37 -16.34 -1.85 23.09
C GLU A 37 -15.09 -2.73 23.21
N ILE A 38 -13.96 -2.30 22.62
CA ILE A 38 -12.76 -3.14 22.48
C ILE A 38 -11.99 -3.28 23.82
N SER A 39 -12.15 -2.34 24.76
CA SER A 39 -11.38 -2.33 26.01
C SER A 39 -11.87 -3.30 27.11
N SER A 40 -12.97 -4.05 26.88
CA SER A 40 -13.61 -4.88 27.92
C SER A 40 -13.25 -6.38 27.90
N ARG A 41 -12.44 -6.86 26.94
CA ARG A 41 -12.11 -8.30 26.81
C ARG A 41 -10.62 -8.56 26.70
N ARG A 42 -9.91 -8.66 27.84
CA ARG A 42 -8.69 -9.48 28.02
C ARG A 42 -8.21 -9.44 29.48
N LYS A 43 -8.80 -10.28 30.32
CA LYS A 43 -8.15 -10.85 31.50
C LYS A 43 -8.45 -12.34 31.51
N GLY A 44 -7.45 -13.13 31.18
CA GLY A 44 -7.48 -14.59 31.22
C GLY A 44 -6.11 -15.08 31.64
N ASP A 45 -6.00 -15.44 32.91
CA ASP A 45 -4.86 -16.09 33.54
C ASP A 45 -4.46 -17.37 32.79
N VAL A 46 -3.17 -17.58 32.58
CA VAL A 46 -2.62 -18.89 32.20
C VAL A 46 -1.66 -19.34 33.30
N LYS A 47 -2.10 -20.37 34.03
CA LYS A 47 -1.36 -21.04 35.11
C LYS A 47 -0.17 -21.86 34.58
N ARG A 48 0.88 -21.89 35.40
CA ARG A 48 2.06 -22.78 35.33
C ARG A 48 1.71 -24.25 35.64
N SER A 49 2.44 -25.18 35.00
CA SER A 49 2.76 -26.55 35.47
C SER A 49 3.90 -27.08 34.58
N VAL A 50 5.18 -27.11 34.99
CA VAL A 50 5.90 -28.05 35.90
C VAL A 50 6.30 -29.38 35.22
N ILE A 51 7.63 -29.52 35.03
CA ILE A 51 8.52 -30.71 35.14
C ILE A 51 8.39 -31.87 34.13
N GLY A 52 9.53 -32.26 33.56
CA GLY A 52 9.72 -33.57 32.93
C GLY A 52 11.09 -33.77 32.29
N VAL A 53 12.12 -33.94 33.11
CA VAL A 53 13.47 -34.40 32.72
C VAL A 53 13.36 -35.78 32.06
N PHE A 54 13.85 -35.93 30.83
CA PHE A 54 14.38 -37.22 30.34
C PHE A 54 15.70 -36.97 29.61
N ALA A 55 16.77 -37.18 30.38
CA ALA A 55 18.10 -37.38 29.84
C ALA A 55 18.20 -38.79 29.24
N ALA A 56 18.87 -38.85 28.08
CA ALA A 56 19.78 -39.91 27.64
C ALA A 56 19.32 -41.39 27.72
N ALA A 57 19.02 -41.98 26.56
CA ALA A 57 19.53 -43.29 26.13
C ALA A 57 18.96 -43.69 24.76
N ALA A 58 19.74 -43.54 23.70
CA ALA A 58 19.77 -44.44 22.53
C ALA A 58 20.75 -43.90 21.48
N ALA A 59 22.02 -43.77 21.89
CA ALA A 59 23.10 -43.92 20.92
C ALA A 59 23.12 -45.39 20.49
N LEU A 60 23.39 -45.64 19.19
CA LEU A 60 23.63 -46.94 18.55
C LEU A 60 22.40 -47.71 18.03
N GLY A 61 21.65 -47.10 17.11
CA GLY A 61 20.65 -47.89 16.39
C GLY A 61 19.88 -47.20 15.27
N LEU A 62 20.50 -46.34 14.44
CA LEU A 62 19.94 -46.03 13.11
C LEU A 62 20.97 -45.37 12.17
N PHE A 63 22.18 -45.94 12.08
CA PHE A 63 23.17 -45.62 11.02
C PHE A 63 22.88 -46.39 9.71
N LEU A 64 21.63 -46.84 9.53
CA LEU A 64 21.14 -47.65 8.40
C LEU A 64 19.81 -47.08 7.86
N LEU A 65 19.71 -45.76 7.80
CA LEU A 65 18.71 -45.02 7.03
C LEU A 65 19.36 -43.82 6.32
N LEU A 66 20.66 -43.94 6.03
CA LEU A 66 21.52 -42.93 5.40
C LEU A 66 21.85 -43.23 3.93
N SER A 67 21.08 -44.08 3.24
CA SER A 67 21.41 -44.49 1.85
C SER A 67 20.25 -44.49 0.84
N VAL A 68 19.06 -43.93 1.14
CA VAL A 68 17.94 -43.89 0.15
C VAL A 68 17.19 -42.55 0.07
N THR A 69 17.85 -41.40 0.24
CA THR A 69 17.31 -40.10 -0.24
C THR A 69 18.34 -39.21 -0.92
N ALA A 70 19.49 -39.76 -1.33
CA ALA A 70 20.48 -39.07 -2.15
C ALA A 70 20.12 -39.04 -3.65
N ILE A 71 18.84 -38.89 -3.99
CA ILE A 71 18.35 -38.50 -5.32
C ILE A 71 17.05 -37.71 -5.13
N LYS A 72 17.14 -36.50 -4.56
CA LYS A 72 16.06 -35.49 -4.65
C LYS A 72 16.46 -34.05 -4.32
N ASP A 73 17.75 -33.73 -4.22
CA ASP A 73 18.23 -32.37 -3.90
C ASP A 73 19.12 -31.73 -4.97
N THR A 74 18.90 -32.10 -6.24
CA THR A 74 19.45 -31.36 -7.39
C THR A 74 18.34 -30.99 -8.37
N GLN A 75 17.23 -30.43 -7.87
CA GLN A 75 16.24 -29.67 -8.67
C GLN A 75 15.39 -28.73 -7.78
N ILE A 76 16.00 -28.06 -6.78
CA ILE A 76 15.41 -26.85 -6.16
C ILE A 76 16.44 -25.70 -6.23
N GLN A 77 17.03 -25.54 -7.41
CA GLN A 77 17.60 -24.28 -7.87
C GLN A 77 17.22 -24.14 -9.34
N GLN A 78 15.94 -23.82 -9.58
CA GLN A 78 15.36 -23.23 -10.82
C GLN A 78 13.83 -23.35 -10.77
N LYS A 79 13.22 -22.78 -9.72
CA LYS A 79 11.80 -22.39 -9.75
C LYS A 79 11.52 -21.04 -9.09
N GLN A 80 12.56 -20.21 -8.91
CA GLN A 80 12.43 -18.80 -9.23
C GLN A 80 12.53 -18.71 -10.75
N GLY A 81 11.45 -19.14 -11.42
CA GLY A 81 11.21 -18.62 -12.75
C GLY A 81 11.19 -17.12 -12.58
N GLU A 82 12.14 -16.46 -13.23
CA GLU A 82 11.88 -15.21 -13.91
C GLU A 82 10.38 -15.11 -14.24
N ILE A 83 9.66 -14.38 -13.42
CA ILE A 83 8.63 -13.52 -13.96
C ILE A 83 9.40 -12.31 -14.49
N THR A 84 10.24 -12.55 -15.50
CA THR A 84 10.52 -11.55 -16.53
C THR A 84 9.31 -11.57 -17.44
N GLN A 85 8.13 -11.30 -16.87
CA GLN A 85 7.18 -10.54 -17.63
C GLN A 85 7.78 -9.14 -17.64
N GLN A 86 8.63 -8.91 -18.64
CA GLN A 86 8.86 -7.60 -19.20
C GLN A 86 7.55 -7.19 -19.86
N THR A 87 6.52 -6.99 -19.04
CA THR A 87 5.22 -6.49 -19.45
C THR A 87 5.32 -4.98 -19.43
N ASP A 88 4.80 -4.41 -20.50
CA ASP A 88 4.87 -3.01 -20.91
C ASP A 88 4.05 -2.08 -19.99
N LEU A 89 4.32 -2.14 -18.69
CA LEU A 89 3.39 -1.75 -17.65
C LEU A 89 3.66 -0.32 -17.16
N ASN A 90 3.26 0.64 -17.99
CA ASN A 90 2.62 1.84 -17.46
C ASN A 90 1.27 1.40 -16.84
N GLU A 91 1.31 0.75 -15.67
CA GLU A 91 0.09 0.32 -14.98
C GLU A 91 -0.63 1.56 -14.49
N SER A 92 -1.53 2.08 -15.31
CA SER A 92 -2.50 3.06 -14.85
C SER A 92 -3.89 2.43 -14.84
N PHE A 93 -4.69 2.83 -13.86
CA PHE A 93 -6.07 2.42 -13.74
C PHE A 93 -6.91 3.53 -13.15
N LYS A 94 -8.24 3.43 -13.30
CA LYS A 94 -9.17 4.45 -12.81
C LYS A 94 -9.92 3.99 -11.56
N ILE A 95 -10.03 4.87 -10.58
CA ILE A 95 -10.98 4.78 -9.46
C ILE A 95 -11.78 6.07 -9.44
N ASN A 96 -13.12 5.97 -9.51
CA ASN A 96 -14.02 7.13 -9.52
C ASN A 96 -13.68 8.20 -10.57
N GLY A 97 -13.19 7.78 -11.74
CA GLY A 97 -12.82 8.68 -12.84
C GLY A 97 -11.41 9.27 -12.76
N GLU A 98 -10.72 9.11 -11.64
CA GLU A 98 -9.34 9.59 -11.46
C GLU A 98 -8.32 8.52 -11.86
N THR A 99 -7.19 8.95 -12.41
CA THR A 99 -6.10 8.05 -12.82
C THR A 99 -5.14 7.80 -11.66
N PHE A 100 -4.78 6.54 -11.49
CA PHE A 100 -3.82 6.04 -10.51
C PHE A 100 -2.73 5.28 -11.24
N TYR A 101 -1.53 5.26 -10.70
CA TYR A 101 -0.38 4.54 -11.26
C TYR A 101 0.13 3.51 -10.26
N GLY A 102 0.42 2.30 -10.72
CA GLY A 102 0.84 1.18 -9.88
C GLY A 102 -0.04 -0.05 -10.08
N ILE A 103 0.08 -1.01 -9.16
CA ILE A 103 -0.58 -2.31 -9.26
C ILE A 103 -1.97 -2.27 -8.65
N LYS A 104 -2.99 -2.45 -9.50
CA LYS A 104 -4.41 -2.48 -9.09
C LYS A 104 -4.63 -3.45 -7.92
N ASN A 105 -5.39 -3.01 -6.92
CA ASN A 105 -5.67 -3.76 -5.68
C ASN A 105 -4.41 -4.13 -4.87
N LYS A 106 -3.29 -3.42 -5.04
CA LYS A 106 -2.07 -3.65 -4.26
C LYS A 106 -1.38 -2.36 -3.83
N PHE A 107 -0.96 -1.55 -4.79
CA PHE A 107 -0.26 -0.29 -4.53
C PHE A 107 -0.57 0.72 -5.62
N ALA A 108 -0.83 1.97 -5.25
CA ALA A 108 -1.03 3.02 -6.23
C ALA A 108 -0.52 4.38 -5.77
N ILE A 109 -0.17 5.22 -6.73
CA ILE A 109 0.19 6.62 -6.53
C ILE A 109 -0.71 7.50 -7.39
N ARG A 110 -1.08 8.65 -6.85
CA ARG A 110 -1.85 9.69 -7.54
C ARG A 110 -1.24 11.05 -7.21
N LYS A 111 -0.98 11.85 -8.24
CA LYS A 111 -0.52 13.23 -8.05
C LYS A 111 -1.63 14.11 -7.49
N MET A 112 -1.26 15.01 -6.59
CA MET A 112 -2.16 15.89 -5.84
C MET A 112 -2.06 17.36 -6.29
N ASN A 113 -1.04 17.73 -7.05
CA ASN A 113 -0.73 19.11 -7.42
C ASN A 113 -0.39 19.24 -8.91
N GLY A 114 -0.39 20.49 -9.41
CA GLY A 114 0.16 20.84 -10.72
C GLY A 114 -0.53 20.08 -11.86
N SER A 115 -1.81 20.36 -12.10
CA SER A 115 -2.61 19.72 -13.17
C SER A 115 -2.05 19.94 -14.58
N ASN A 116 -1.21 20.97 -14.76
CA ASN A 116 -0.58 21.30 -16.04
C ASN A 116 0.85 20.74 -16.15
N ASP A 117 1.41 20.23 -15.05
CA ASP A 117 2.72 19.58 -15.05
C ASP A 117 2.55 18.08 -15.36
N PRO A 118 3.54 17.41 -15.95
CA PRO A 118 3.49 15.96 -16.17
C PRO A 118 3.19 15.18 -14.89
N GLU A 119 2.55 14.01 -14.99
CA GLU A 119 2.21 13.20 -13.81
C GLU A 119 3.46 12.87 -12.97
N PHE A 120 4.56 12.56 -13.66
CA PHE A 120 5.88 12.32 -13.09
C PHE A 120 6.86 13.35 -13.64
N PRO A 121 7.05 14.49 -12.95
CA PRO A 121 7.96 15.52 -13.41
C PRO A 121 9.42 15.07 -13.24
N ALA A 122 10.20 15.30 -14.28
CA ALA A 122 11.66 15.21 -14.26
C ALA A 122 12.30 16.60 -14.19
N GLY A 123 13.48 16.68 -13.57
CA GLY A 123 14.27 17.88 -13.39
C GLY A 123 14.21 18.44 -11.97
N SER A 124 14.24 19.77 -11.85
CA SER A 124 14.33 20.46 -10.55
C SER A 124 13.03 20.50 -9.74
N ARG A 125 11.89 20.15 -10.36
CA ARG A 125 10.56 20.20 -9.74
C ARG A 125 10.06 18.78 -9.47
N GLY A 126 9.62 18.53 -8.23
CA GLY A 126 8.94 17.29 -7.85
C GLY A 126 7.41 17.44 -7.83
N GLY A 127 6.73 16.31 -7.71
CA GLY A 127 5.29 16.23 -7.46
C GLY A 127 4.97 16.04 -5.98
N HIS A 128 3.73 16.35 -5.60
CA HIS A 128 3.12 15.96 -4.35
C HIS A 128 2.13 14.83 -4.65
N TYR A 129 2.28 13.70 -3.98
CA TYR A 129 1.54 12.48 -4.25
C TYR A 129 0.83 11.99 -2.99
N VAL A 130 -0.25 11.25 -3.20
CA VAL A 130 -0.76 10.30 -2.20
C VAL A 130 -0.52 8.89 -2.73
N THR A 131 0.00 8.06 -1.86
CA THR A 131 0.20 6.62 -2.08
C THR A 131 -0.89 5.86 -1.34
N TYR A 132 -1.42 4.81 -1.96
CA TYR A 132 -2.49 3.97 -1.44
C TYR A 132 -2.02 2.51 -1.41
N PHE A 133 -2.34 1.81 -0.33
CA PHE A 133 -1.93 0.43 -0.08
C PHE A 133 -3.18 -0.42 0.13
N TRP A 134 -3.23 -1.56 -0.54
CA TRP A 134 -4.25 -2.60 -0.37
C TRP A 134 -3.59 -3.85 0.21
N GLY A 135 -4.12 -4.33 1.32
CA GLY A 135 -3.55 -5.44 2.09
C GLY A 135 -4.02 -5.45 3.55
N GLU A 136 -3.38 -6.24 4.39
CA GLU A 136 -3.75 -6.35 5.80
C GLU A 136 -3.41 -5.06 6.58
N LYS A 137 -4.42 -4.35 7.07
CA LYS A 137 -4.27 -3.05 7.77
C LYS A 137 -3.22 -3.09 8.88
N ASP A 138 -3.24 -4.10 9.73
CA ASP A 138 -2.32 -4.24 10.87
C ASP A 138 -0.86 -4.55 10.43
N ALA A 139 -0.69 -5.06 9.21
CA ALA A 139 0.61 -5.27 8.60
C ALA A 139 1.14 -4.02 7.88
N LEU A 140 0.29 -3.02 7.64
CA LEU A 140 0.62 -1.80 6.90
C LEU A 140 0.75 -0.57 7.81
N ILE A 141 -0.26 -0.27 8.62
CA ILE A 141 -0.34 0.95 9.41
C ILE A 141 0.79 0.99 10.44
N GLY A 142 1.49 2.14 10.53
CA GLY A 142 2.65 2.33 11.40
C GLY A 142 3.94 1.69 10.88
N LYS A 143 3.91 0.99 9.74
CA LYS A 143 5.14 0.49 9.09
C LYS A 143 5.74 1.57 8.20
N LYS A 144 7.07 1.51 8.03
CA LYS A 144 7.77 2.32 7.04
C LYS A 144 7.75 1.65 5.68
N TYR A 145 7.52 2.44 4.64
CA TYR A 145 7.74 2.05 3.26
C TYR A 145 8.85 2.87 2.64
N LYS A 146 9.52 2.29 1.66
CA LYS A 146 10.58 2.93 0.88
C LYS A 146 10.32 2.70 -0.60
N MET A 147 10.49 3.76 -1.40
CA MET A 147 10.40 3.73 -2.86
C MET A 147 11.79 4.01 -3.45
N ILE A 148 12.24 3.12 -4.32
CA ILE A 148 13.46 3.28 -5.11
C ILE A 148 13.05 3.29 -6.58
N ALA A 149 13.52 4.28 -7.33
CA ALA A 149 13.38 4.33 -8.78
C ALA A 149 14.70 3.94 -9.45
N THR A 150 14.63 3.10 -10.46
CA THR A 150 15.75 2.71 -11.31
C THR A 150 15.45 3.12 -12.74
N HIS A 151 16.29 3.95 -13.34
CA HIS A 151 16.16 4.38 -14.72
C HIS A 151 16.44 3.20 -15.67
N GLU A 152 15.51 2.86 -16.56
CA GLU A 152 15.57 1.62 -17.36
C GLU A 152 16.78 1.58 -18.31
N VAL A 153 17.16 2.72 -18.91
CA VAL A 153 18.31 2.79 -19.84
C VAL A 153 19.66 2.87 -19.12
N THR A 154 19.82 3.75 -18.13
CA THR A 154 21.12 3.99 -17.47
C THR A 154 21.39 3.02 -16.31
N GLY A 155 20.36 2.36 -15.77
CA GLY A 155 20.47 1.51 -14.58
C GLY A 155 20.69 2.27 -13.28
N GLU A 156 20.82 3.60 -13.32
CA GLU A 156 20.99 4.44 -12.14
C GLU A 156 19.74 4.36 -11.25
N SER A 157 19.98 4.27 -9.94
CA SER A 157 18.91 4.14 -8.95
C SER A 157 18.97 5.27 -7.92
N ALA A 158 17.80 5.78 -7.57
CA ALA A 158 17.65 6.81 -6.55
C ALA A 158 16.49 6.48 -5.61
N GLN A 159 16.66 6.79 -4.32
CA GLN A 159 15.55 6.74 -3.37
C GLN A 159 14.61 7.92 -3.63
N LEU A 160 13.37 7.63 -3.98
CA LEU A 160 12.35 8.66 -4.18
C LEU A 160 11.81 9.17 -2.85
N TYR A 161 11.51 8.25 -1.92
CA TYR A 161 10.82 8.58 -0.68
C TYR A 161 10.90 7.43 0.33
N GLU A 162 10.84 7.78 1.61
CA GLU A 162 10.68 6.82 2.71
C GLU A 162 9.90 7.48 3.84
N TRP A 163 8.79 6.87 4.26
CA TRP A 163 7.97 7.39 5.36
C TRP A 163 7.10 6.30 5.99
N GLU A 164 6.37 6.66 7.05
CA GLU A 164 5.38 5.81 7.69
C GLU A 164 4.07 5.76 6.89
N ILE A 165 3.42 4.60 6.91
CA ILE A 165 2.09 4.37 6.36
C ILE A 165 1.04 4.69 7.43
N ALA A 166 0.07 5.54 7.10
CA ALA A 166 -1.03 5.93 7.97
C ALA A 166 -2.34 5.27 7.54
N SER A 167 -3.35 5.33 8.41
CA SER A 167 -4.73 4.94 8.06
C SER A 167 -5.23 5.73 6.84
N ASN A 168 -5.98 5.06 5.97
CA ASN A 168 -6.63 5.72 4.84
C ASN A 168 -7.68 6.73 5.36
N MET A 169 -7.58 7.98 4.93
CA MET A 169 -8.52 9.06 5.27
C MET A 169 -9.45 9.43 4.11
N ASN A 170 -9.28 8.82 2.94
CA ASN A 170 -10.12 9.07 1.77
C ASN A 170 -11.20 7.99 1.64
N PRO A 171 -12.47 8.27 1.98
CA PRO A 171 -13.54 7.27 1.95
C PRO A 171 -13.95 6.88 0.53
N LEU A 172 -13.53 7.62 -0.49
CA LEU A 172 -13.84 7.32 -1.90
C LEU A 172 -12.93 6.22 -2.47
N ILE A 173 -11.77 5.99 -1.84
CA ILE A 173 -10.82 4.98 -2.25
C ILE A 173 -10.85 3.87 -1.21
N ASN A 174 -11.24 2.66 -1.62
CA ASN A 174 -11.27 1.49 -0.74
C ASN A 174 -9.86 0.90 -0.52
N ALA A 175 -8.89 1.74 -0.17
CA ALA A 175 -7.55 1.32 0.23
C ALA A 175 -7.51 1.10 1.76
N ASP A 176 -6.65 0.20 2.18
CA ASP A 176 -6.49 -0.16 3.60
C ASP A 176 -5.66 0.88 4.35
N ALA A 177 -4.68 1.48 3.66
CA ALA A 177 -3.79 2.47 4.22
C ALA A 177 -3.31 3.47 3.15
N GLN A 178 -2.74 4.59 3.57
CA GLN A 178 -2.21 5.62 2.67
C GLN A 178 -0.96 6.31 3.24
N SER A 179 -0.22 7.02 2.40
CA SER A 179 0.83 7.96 2.85
C SER A 179 1.01 9.11 1.85
N GLY A 180 1.29 10.31 2.35
CA GLY A 180 1.66 11.45 1.52
C GLY A 180 3.14 11.37 1.15
N ALA A 181 3.49 11.70 -0.10
CA ALA A 181 4.86 11.66 -0.60
C ALA A 181 5.20 12.88 -1.44
N LYS A 182 6.44 13.35 -1.36
CA LYS A 182 6.98 14.40 -2.25
C LYS A 182 8.28 13.88 -2.86
N PHE A 183 8.31 13.77 -4.18
CA PHE A 183 9.47 13.29 -4.92
C PHE A 183 9.43 13.78 -6.37
N GLY A 184 10.54 13.63 -7.09
CA GLY A 184 10.67 13.89 -8.51
C GLY A 184 11.76 13.01 -9.10
N PHE A 185 11.92 13.06 -10.42
CA PHE A 185 12.96 12.33 -11.15
C PHE A 185 14.06 13.30 -11.58
N ASP A 186 15.30 12.84 -11.62
CA ASP A 186 16.45 13.66 -12.01
C ASP A 186 16.45 13.96 -13.52
N LYS A 187 16.07 12.97 -14.34
CA LYS A 187 16.02 13.06 -15.80
C LYS A 187 14.73 12.44 -16.36
N GLU A 188 14.37 12.86 -17.57
CA GLU A 188 13.27 12.23 -18.31
C GLU A 188 13.61 10.78 -18.66
N GLY A 189 12.59 9.94 -18.80
CA GLY A 189 12.76 8.55 -19.18
C GLY A 189 11.81 7.60 -18.48
N ARG A 190 12.00 6.31 -18.73
CA ARG A 190 11.24 5.25 -18.07
C ARG A 190 11.97 4.81 -16.80
N TYR A 191 11.21 4.67 -15.71
CA TYR A 191 11.73 4.23 -14.41
C TYR A 191 10.92 3.06 -13.89
N ARG A 192 11.62 2.02 -13.43
CA ARG A 192 11.03 1.01 -12.56
C ARG A 192 11.03 1.54 -11.14
N ILE A 193 9.87 1.57 -10.49
CA ILE A 193 9.72 1.90 -9.08
C ILE A 193 9.52 0.62 -8.29
N ASP A 194 10.48 0.31 -7.41
CA ASP A 194 10.40 -0.75 -6.43
C ASP A 194 9.93 -0.19 -5.09
N VAL A 195 8.83 -0.75 -4.57
CA VAL A 195 8.25 -0.37 -3.28
C VAL A 195 8.48 -1.50 -2.28
N THR A 196 9.04 -1.15 -1.12
CA THR A 196 9.23 -2.07 0.00
C THR A 196 8.47 -1.59 1.22
N VAL A 197 7.91 -2.51 1.99
CA VAL A 197 7.28 -2.24 3.30
C VAL A 197 7.99 -3.12 4.32
N SER A 198 8.52 -2.51 5.39
CA SER A 198 9.36 -3.23 6.38
C SER A 198 10.48 -4.05 5.72
N GLN A 199 11.14 -3.48 4.72
CA GLN A 199 12.23 -4.10 3.93
C GLN A 199 11.83 -5.30 3.04
N GLN A 200 10.55 -5.67 3.02
CA GLN A 200 10.04 -6.72 2.14
C GLN A 200 9.47 -6.11 0.86
N LYS A 201 9.69 -6.77 -0.28
CA LYS A 201 9.16 -6.32 -1.58
C LYS A 201 7.63 -6.32 -1.54
N PHE A 202 7.04 -5.16 -1.82
CA PHE A 202 5.60 -4.96 -1.81
C PHE A 202 5.05 -4.82 -3.23
N ALA A 203 5.56 -3.87 -4.01
CA ALA A 203 5.14 -3.62 -5.39
C ALA A 203 6.33 -3.25 -6.29
N SER A 204 6.16 -3.42 -7.60
CA SER A 204 7.13 -3.04 -8.62
C SER A 204 6.38 -2.71 -9.90
N PHE A 205 6.54 -1.50 -10.43
CA PHE A 205 5.84 -1.03 -11.64
C PHE A 205 6.69 0.01 -12.37
N THR A 206 6.38 0.29 -13.64
CA THR A 206 7.10 1.29 -14.43
C THR A 206 6.27 2.57 -14.59
N VAL A 207 6.95 3.71 -14.63
CA VAL A 207 6.38 5.01 -14.98
C VAL A 207 7.25 5.70 -16.03
N HIS A 208 6.66 6.67 -16.73
CA HIS A 208 7.40 7.58 -17.60
C HIS A 208 7.48 8.97 -16.95
N ALA A 209 8.70 9.46 -16.75
CA ALA A 209 8.96 10.80 -16.25
C ALA A 209 9.28 11.75 -17.41
N GLU A 210 8.69 12.94 -17.37
CA GLU A 210 8.79 13.94 -18.44
C GLU A 210 9.31 15.28 -17.88
N LEU A 211 10.13 15.98 -18.66
CA LEU A 211 10.61 17.31 -18.29
C LEU A 211 9.45 18.29 -18.11
N VAL A 212 9.49 19.05 -17.01
CA VAL A 212 8.55 20.15 -16.81
C VAL A 212 8.90 21.28 -17.76
N LYS A 213 8.00 21.59 -18.70
CA LYS A 213 8.15 22.75 -19.57
C LYS A 213 8.07 24.02 -18.71
N GLU A 214 9.17 24.74 -18.60
CA GLU A 214 9.15 26.06 -17.96
C GLU A 214 8.21 26.96 -18.76
N SER A 215 7.17 27.47 -18.10
CA SER A 215 6.37 28.53 -18.72
C SER A 215 7.29 29.75 -18.91
N PRO A 216 7.34 30.34 -20.13
CA PRO A 216 8.16 31.52 -20.36
C PRO A 216 7.79 32.57 -19.32
N LYS A 217 8.78 33.03 -18.55
CA LYS A 217 8.60 34.12 -17.58
C LYS A 217 8.00 35.30 -18.34
N GLN A 218 6.78 35.69 -18.00
CA GLN A 218 6.21 36.95 -18.48
C GLN A 218 7.11 38.06 -17.93
N GLN A 219 7.83 38.71 -18.83
CA GLN A 219 8.66 39.87 -18.54
C GLN A 219 7.80 41.13 -18.40
#